data_AF-A0A167UZI6-F1
#
_entry.id   AF-A0A167UZI6-F1
#
_cell.length_a   1.000
_cell.length_b   1.000
_cell.length_c   1.000
_cell.angle_alpha   90.00
_cell.angle_beta   90.00
_cell.angle_gamma   90.00
#
_symmetry.space_group_name_H-M   'P 1'
#
loop_
_entity.id
_entity.type
_entity.pdbx_description
1 polymer ?
#
loop_
_entity_poly.entity_id
_entity_poly.type
_entity_poly.pdbx_seq_one_letter_code
_entity_poly.pdbx_strand_id
1 'polypeptide(L)'
;MASLLGKTNVNSATGTGYYANGQYQVYKYYATSMTGYRVATSGSTDRLLDVYATIGTDKLRVLCGVRLEIGTWELTLQGLSTIGLATSGSVNIQTYGFPDTGVFGEVDAPTDLGIVAHTYSGNLVTFPIYQVDTTTAYAFEITVV
;
A
#
# COMPACT_ATOMS: atom_id res chain seq x y z
N MET A 1 4.07 8.75 17.50
CA MET A 1 4.55 7.36 17.62
C MET A 1 3.56 6.47 16.91
N ALA A 2 4.03 5.40 16.27
CA ALA A 2 3.13 4.45 15.60
C ALA A 2 2.44 3.55 16.64
N SER A 3 1.15 3.31 16.46
CA SER A 3 0.35 2.43 17.32
C SER A 3 0.45 1.00 16.79
N LEU A 4 1.52 0.27 17.10
CA LEU A 4 1.75 -1.05 16.49
C LEU A 4 1.00 -2.18 17.21
N LEU A 5 0.85 -2.08 18.53
CA LEU A 5 0.26 -3.11 19.36
C LEU A 5 -0.83 -2.52 20.24
N GLY A 6 -1.97 -3.20 20.29
CA GLY A 6 -3.03 -2.97 21.27
C GLY A 6 -3.08 -4.10 22.30
N LYS A 7 -3.95 -3.96 23.30
CA LYS A 7 -4.24 -4.99 24.31
C LYS A 7 -5.67 -4.85 24.82
N THR A 8 -6.27 -5.95 25.25
CA THR A 8 -7.69 -5.99 25.66
C THR A 8 -8.01 -5.02 26.81
N ASN A 9 -7.15 -4.93 27.82
CA ASN A 9 -7.30 -3.93 28.89
C ASN A 9 -6.17 -2.89 28.83
N VAL A 10 -6.46 -1.76 28.20
CA VAL A 10 -5.50 -0.66 27.98
C VAL A 10 -4.95 -0.06 29.27
N ASN A 11 -5.69 -0.16 30.38
CA ASN A 11 -5.33 0.43 31.68
C ASN A 11 -4.51 -0.49 32.58
N SER A 12 -4.35 -1.78 32.22
CA SER A 12 -3.62 -2.74 33.05
C SER A 12 -2.17 -2.88 32.60
N ALA A 13 -1.20 -2.47 33.44
CA ALA A 13 0.22 -2.61 33.13
C ALA A 13 0.70 -4.07 33.00
N THR A 14 0.00 -5.01 33.66
CA THR A 14 0.28 -6.46 33.61
C THR A 14 -0.74 -7.21 32.75
N GLY A 15 -1.60 -6.49 32.02
CA GLY A 15 -2.61 -7.08 31.15
C GLY A 15 -1.97 -7.87 30.01
N THR A 16 -2.54 -9.04 29.71
CA THR A 16 -2.17 -9.89 28.57
C THR A 16 -3.14 -9.66 27.40
N GLY A 17 -3.04 -10.47 26.33
CA GLY A 17 -3.94 -10.38 25.18
C GLY A 17 -3.55 -9.23 24.24
N TYR A 18 -2.26 -9.19 23.87
CA TYR A 18 -1.77 -8.24 22.88
C TYR A 18 -2.17 -8.68 21.48
N TYR A 19 -2.54 -7.71 20.67
CA TYR A 19 -2.94 -7.91 19.28
C TYR A 19 -2.34 -6.83 18.38
N ALA A 20 -2.34 -7.12 17.08
CA ALA A 20 -1.89 -6.19 16.06
C ALA A 20 -2.88 -5.05 15.86
N ASN A 21 -2.38 -3.84 15.64
CA ASN A 21 -3.16 -2.72 15.15
C ASN A 21 -2.98 -2.54 13.62
N GLY A 22 -3.82 -1.71 12.98
CA GLY A 22 -3.72 -1.38 11.56
C GLY A 22 -2.33 -0.90 11.13
N GLN A 23 -1.67 -0.06 11.94
CA GLN A 23 -0.33 0.43 11.61
C GLN A 23 0.70 -0.71 11.59
N TYR A 24 0.57 -1.71 12.47
CA TYR A 24 1.45 -2.89 12.41
C TYR A 24 1.32 -3.64 11.09
N GLN A 25 0.12 -3.73 10.52
CA GLN A 25 -0.07 -4.41 9.23
C GLN A 25 0.68 -3.71 8.09
N VAL A 26 0.72 -2.36 8.10
CA VAL A 26 1.53 -1.57 7.15
C VAL A 26 3.02 -1.88 7.32
N TYR A 27 3.53 -1.82 8.55
CA TYR A 27 4.96 -2.06 8.81
C TYR A 27 5.37 -3.52 8.56
N LYS A 28 4.49 -4.48 8.85
CA LYS A 28 4.69 -5.89 8.53
C LYS A 28 4.83 -6.05 7.03
N TYR A 29 3.89 -5.52 6.23
CA TYR A 29 3.96 -5.60 4.77
C TYR A 29 5.21 -4.89 4.22
N TYR A 30 5.53 -3.70 4.73
CA TYR A 30 6.76 -3.00 4.38
C TYR A 30 8.00 -3.87 4.64
N ALA A 31 8.09 -4.51 5.80
CA ALA A 31 9.26 -5.30 6.18
C ALA A 31 9.36 -6.64 5.44
N THR A 32 8.24 -7.30 5.13
CA THR A 32 8.25 -8.67 4.59
C THR A 32 7.99 -8.75 3.09
N SER A 33 7.27 -7.77 2.53
CA SER A 33 6.81 -7.82 1.13
C SER A 33 7.57 -6.85 0.24
N MET A 34 7.94 -5.65 0.73
CA MET A 34 8.66 -4.63 -0.05
C MET A 34 10.16 -4.96 -0.19
N THR A 35 10.45 -6.09 -0.84
CA THR A 35 11.79 -6.63 -1.06
C THR A 35 12.33 -6.29 -2.46
N GLY A 36 13.58 -6.67 -2.73
CA GLY A 36 14.27 -6.35 -3.98
C GLY A 36 14.96 -4.99 -3.93
N TYR A 37 14.96 -4.28 -5.05
CA TYR A 37 15.55 -2.94 -5.12
C TYR A 37 14.49 -1.84 -5.08
N ARG A 38 14.83 -0.73 -4.42
CA ARG A 38 13.98 0.46 -4.36
C ARG A 38 14.02 1.20 -5.69
N VAL A 39 12.86 1.63 -6.16
CA VAL A 39 12.74 2.51 -7.33
C VAL A 39 12.50 3.96 -6.92
N ALA A 40 12.76 4.87 -7.86
CA ALA A 40 12.46 6.28 -7.65
C ALA A 40 10.96 6.50 -7.52
N THR A 41 10.55 7.31 -6.54
CA THR A 41 9.17 7.71 -6.31
C THR A 41 9.09 9.21 -6.07
N SER A 42 7.94 9.80 -6.40
CA SER A 42 7.59 11.19 -6.09
C SER A 42 6.18 11.21 -5.53
N GLY A 43 6.00 11.84 -4.36
CA GLY A 43 4.68 12.12 -3.82
C GLY A 43 3.88 13.10 -4.68
N SER A 44 2.60 13.28 -4.32
CA SER A 44 1.72 14.22 -4.99
C SER A 44 2.17 15.67 -4.82
N THR A 45 1.76 16.54 -5.75
CA THR A 45 2.13 17.95 -5.78
C THR A 45 1.58 18.74 -4.59
N ASP A 46 0.40 18.36 -4.10
CA ASP A 46 -0.22 18.89 -2.88
C ASP A 46 0.43 18.39 -1.59
N ARG A 47 1.36 17.42 -1.69
CA ARG A 47 2.09 16.79 -0.59
C ARG A 47 1.19 16.02 0.38
N LEU A 48 0.00 15.61 -0.08
CA LEU A 48 -0.94 14.82 0.71
C LEU A 48 -0.76 13.32 0.53
N LEU A 49 -0.36 12.87 -0.66
CA LEU A 49 -0.08 11.47 -0.94
C LEU A 49 1.43 11.24 -1.10
N ASP A 50 1.92 10.18 -0.48
CA ASP A 50 3.30 9.72 -0.68
C ASP A 50 3.34 8.22 -1.00
N VAL A 51 4.42 7.81 -1.65
CA VAL A 51 4.59 6.47 -2.23
C VAL A 51 6.00 5.95 -2.01
N TYR A 52 6.08 4.66 -1.69
CA TYR A 52 7.29 3.88 -1.63
C TYR A 52 7.14 2.64 -2.51
N ALA A 53 8.14 2.32 -3.33
CA ALA A 53 8.04 1.22 -4.27
C ALA A 53 9.33 0.41 -4.38
N THR A 54 9.18 -0.90 -4.58
CA THR A 54 10.29 -1.83 -4.82
C THR A 54 9.95 -2.79 -5.96
N ILE A 55 10.99 -3.24 -6.67
CA ILE A 55 10.89 -4.31 -7.65
C ILE A 55 11.63 -5.51 -7.08
N GLY A 56 10.86 -6.55 -6.77
CA GLY A 56 11.36 -7.88 -6.43
C GLY A 56 11.60 -8.74 -7.67
N THR A 57 11.98 -10.00 -7.46
CA THR A 57 12.07 -10.99 -8.55
C THR A 57 10.70 -11.45 -9.04
N ASP A 58 9.65 -11.23 -8.24
CA ASP A 58 8.30 -11.72 -8.49
C ASP A 58 7.31 -10.59 -8.83
N LYS A 59 7.39 -9.47 -8.11
CA LYS A 59 6.45 -8.37 -8.24
C LYS A 59 7.10 -7.00 -8.09
N LEU A 60 6.59 -6.03 -8.84
CA LEU A 60 6.61 -4.63 -8.47
C LEU A 60 5.57 -4.41 -7.37
N ARG A 61 5.96 -3.76 -6.29
CA ARG A 61 5.06 -3.39 -5.19
C ARG A 61 5.15 -1.90 -4.93
N VAL A 62 4.00 -1.29 -4.73
CA VAL A 62 3.87 0.12 -4.36
C VAL A 62 3.07 0.18 -3.07
N LEU A 63 3.60 0.82 -2.04
CA LEU A 63 2.91 1.14 -0.81
C LEU A 63 2.65 2.65 -0.80
N CYS A 64 1.40 3.06 -0.61
CA CYS A 64 1.00 4.46 -0.59
C CYS A 64 0.18 4.80 0.65
N GLY A 65 0.25 6.07 1.05
CA GLY A 65 -0.59 6.62 2.11
C GLY A 65 -0.98 8.06 1.81
N VAL A 66 -2.19 8.42 2.25
CA VAL A 66 -2.71 9.79 2.19
C VAL A 66 -2.70 10.39 3.59
N ARG A 67 -2.28 11.64 3.70
CA ARG A 67 -2.14 12.37 4.95
C ARG A 67 -3.49 12.95 5.39
N LEU A 68 -4.25 12.15 6.14
CA LEU A 68 -5.46 12.57 6.88
C LEU A 68 -6.52 13.29 6.03
N GLU A 69 -6.62 12.97 4.75
CA GLU A 69 -7.52 13.63 3.80
C GLU A 69 -8.33 12.58 3.04
N ILE A 70 -9.58 12.91 2.68
CA ILE A 70 -10.44 12.10 1.82
C ILE A 70 -10.41 12.68 0.41
N GLY A 71 -10.26 11.84 -0.61
CA GLY A 71 -10.15 12.34 -1.97
C GLY A 71 -9.75 11.27 -2.97
N THR A 72 -9.46 11.73 -4.19
CA THR A 72 -8.93 10.89 -5.25
C THR A 72 -7.60 11.44 -5.71
N TRP A 73 -6.60 10.59 -5.76
CA TRP A 73 -5.29 10.87 -6.34
C TRP A 73 -5.03 9.92 -7.49
N GLU A 74 -4.05 10.23 -8.32
CA GLU A 74 -3.61 9.36 -9.41
C GLU A 74 -2.23 8.80 -9.12
N LEU A 75 -2.07 7.49 -9.32
CA LEU A 75 -0.77 6.83 -9.36
C LEU A 75 -0.39 6.62 -10.81
N THR A 76 0.81 7.07 -11.20
CA THR A 76 1.38 6.78 -12.51
C THR A 76 2.64 5.95 -12.37
N LEU A 77 2.65 4.77 -12.99
CA LEU A 77 3.82 3.91 -13.10
C LEU A 77 4.40 4.06 -14.50
N GLN A 78 5.71 4.27 -14.57
CA GLN A 78 6.45 4.48 -15.83
C GLN A 78 7.56 3.44 -15.95
N GLY A 79 7.94 3.10 -17.18
CA GLY A 79 9.01 2.15 -17.42
C GLY A 79 8.59 0.69 -17.22
N LEU A 80 7.35 0.34 -17.52
CA LEU A 80 6.81 -1.03 -17.35
C LEU A 80 7.62 -2.11 -18.07
N SER A 81 8.30 -1.77 -19.16
CA SER A 81 9.21 -2.67 -19.86
C SER A 81 10.42 -3.13 -19.03
N THR A 82 10.76 -2.40 -17.96
CA THR A 82 11.84 -2.80 -17.02
C THR A 82 11.45 -3.97 -16.12
N ILE A 83 10.14 -4.25 -16.02
CA ILE A 83 9.59 -5.41 -15.30
C ILE A 83 9.06 -6.49 -16.26
N GLY A 84 9.54 -6.48 -17.51
CA GLY A 84 9.24 -7.52 -18.51
C GLY A 84 7.94 -7.34 -19.30
N LEU A 85 7.18 -6.28 -19.03
CA LEU A 85 5.96 -5.99 -19.78
C LEU A 85 6.26 -5.37 -21.16
N ALA A 86 5.29 -5.44 -22.08
CA ALA A 86 5.37 -4.69 -23.33
C ALA A 86 5.29 -3.18 -23.06
N THR A 87 5.46 -2.34 -24.08
CA THR A 87 5.25 -0.88 -23.95
C THR A 87 3.78 -0.46 -24.05
N SER A 88 2.88 -1.40 -24.39
CA SER A 88 1.44 -1.20 -24.39
C SER A 88 0.71 -2.54 -24.22
N GLY A 89 -0.43 -2.54 -23.55
CA GLY A 89 -1.22 -3.74 -23.33
C GLY A 89 -2.24 -3.57 -22.20
N SER A 90 -2.47 -4.66 -21.48
CA SER A 90 -3.25 -4.66 -20.24
C SER A 90 -2.42 -5.29 -19.12
N VAL A 91 -2.51 -4.74 -17.92
CA VAL A 91 -1.83 -5.23 -16.72
C VAL A 91 -2.84 -5.43 -15.60
N ASN A 92 -2.72 -6.56 -14.89
CA ASN A 92 -3.52 -6.83 -13.71
C ASN A 92 -2.84 -6.24 -12.47
N ILE A 93 -3.57 -5.46 -11.69
CA ILE A 93 -3.08 -4.84 -10.46
C ILE A 93 -3.87 -5.40 -9.29
N GLN A 94 -3.17 -6.12 -8.39
CA GLN A 94 -3.73 -6.56 -7.11
C GLN A 94 -3.68 -5.40 -6.12
N THR A 95 -4.78 -5.16 -5.42
CA THR A 95 -4.86 -4.08 -4.42
C THR A 95 -5.08 -4.64 -3.01
N TYR A 96 -4.37 -4.09 -2.03
CA TYR A 96 -4.57 -4.34 -0.61
C TYR A 96 -4.85 -3.04 0.13
N GLY A 97 -5.83 -3.05 1.03
CA GLY A 97 -6.11 -1.96 1.98
C GLY A 97 -5.58 -2.29 3.38
N PHE A 98 -5.04 -1.29 4.05
CA PHE A 98 -4.53 -1.37 5.43
C PHE A 98 -5.33 -0.42 6.31
N PRO A 99 -6.54 -0.81 6.75
CA PRO A 99 -7.36 0.05 7.60
C PRO A 99 -6.73 0.18 8.99
N ASP A 100 -6.89 1.34 9.62
CA ASP A 100 -6.67 1.54 11.05
C ASP A 100 -7.99 1.86 11.73
N THR A 101 -8.37 1.02 12.71
CA THR A 101 -9.59 1.13 13.52
C THR A 101 -9.37 1.93 14.80
N GLY A 102 -8.27 2.69 14.86
CA GLY A 102 -7.91 3.60 15.95
C GLY A 102 -6.80 3.04 16.82
N VAL A 103 -6.25 3.87 17.72
CA VAL A 103 -5.04 3.55 18.52
C VAL A 103 -5.11 2.25 19.35
N PHE A 104 -6.31 1.78 19.68
CA PHE A 104 -6.54 0.53 20.41
C PHE A 104 -7.32 -0.51 19.59
N GLY A 105 -7.52 -0.26 18.30
CA GLY A 105 -8.23 -1.15 17.41
C GLY A 105 -7.39 -2.36 17.04
N GLU A 106 -8.00 -3.54 17.11
CA GLU A 106 -7.42 -4.80 16.61
C GLU A 106 -7.63 -4.89 15.10
N VAL A 107 -6.55 -5.22 14.39
CA VAL A 107 -6.56 -5.47 12.94
C VAL A 107 -5.62 -6.64 12.66
N ASP A 108 -6.19 -7.78 12.27
CA ASP A 108 -5.44 -9.04 12.13
C ASP A 108 -4.71 -9.17 10.79
N ALA A 109 -5.24 -8.55 9.74
CA ALA A 109 -4.69 -8.61 8.40
C ALA A 109 -5.08 -7.40 7.54
N PRO A 110 -4.32 -7.11 6.47
CA PRO A 110 -4.79 -6.25 5.38
C PRO A 110 -6.04 -6.82 4.72
N THR A 111 -6.85 -5.95 4.13
CA THR A 111 -8.01 -6.34 3.31
C THR A 111 -7.57 -6.52 1.86
N ASP A 112 -7.84 -7.68 1.28
CA ASP A 112 -7.71 -7.89 -0.16
C ASP A 112 -8.86 -7.19 -0.89
N LEU A 113 -8.53 -6.22 -1.74
CA LEU A 113 -9.50 -5.42 -2.50
C LEU A 113 -9.66 -5.91 -3.95
N GLY A 114 -9.01 -7.03 -4.29
CA GLY A 114 -9.11 -7.70 -5.57
C GLY A 114 -8.13 -7.22 -6.63
N ILE A 115 -8.33 -7.77 -7.82
CA ILE A 115 -7.50 -7.55 -9.01
C ILE A 115 -8.31 -6.81 -10.06
N VAL A 116 -7.76 -5.72 -10.59
CA VAL A 116 -8.36 -4.96 -11.69
C VAL A 116 -7.38 -4.88 -12.86
N ALA A 117 -7.88 -5.06 -14.08
CA ALA A 117 -7.11 -4.92 -15.30
C ALA A 117 -7.09 -3.45 -15.75
N HIS A 118 -5.90 -2.93 -16.03
CA HIS A 118 -5.68 -1.57 -16.54
C HIS A 118 -5.00 -1.63 -17.90
N THR A 119 -5.60 -0.97 -18.89
CA THR A 119 -4.92 -0.74 -20.17
C THR A 119 -3.80 0.28 -19.99
N TYR A 120 -2.71 0.07 -20.71
CA TYR A 120 -1.53 0.92 -20.63
C TYR A 120 -0.91 1.07 -22.02
N SER A 121 -0.23 2.19 -22.24
CA SER A 121 0.43 2.50 -23.51
C SER A 121 1.58 3.46 -23.27
N GLY A 122 2.53 3.59 -24.20
CA GLY A 122 3.66 4.50 -24.01
C GLY A 122 4.55 4.13 -22.81
N ASN A 123 4.58 2.85 -22.43
CA ASN A 123 5.34 2.32 -21.30
C ASN A 123 4.91 2.86 -19.92
N LEU A 124 3.66 3.31 -19.80
CA LEU A 124 3.09 3.85 -18.57
C LEU A 124 1.64 3.41 -18.34
N VAL A 125 1.28 3.23 -17.07
CA VAL A 125 -0.10 3.03 -16.62
C VAL A 125 -0.44 4.05 -15.55
N THR A 126 -1.62 4.64 -15.66
CA THR A 126 -2.17 5.57 -14.67
C THR A 126 -3.50 5.04 -14.17
N PHE A 127 -3.69 5.06 -12.85
CA PHE A 127 -4.94 4.62 -12.23
C PHE A 127 -5.23 5.40 -10.95
N PRO A 128 -6.52 5.54 -10.59
CA PRO A 128 -6.92 6.31 -9.42
C PRO A 128 -6.70 5.53 -8.11
N ILE A 129 -6.41 6.28 -7.05
CA ILE A 129 -6.45 5.85 -5.65
C ILE A 129 -7.65 6.55 -5.01
N TYR A 130 -8.64 5.78 -4.58
CA TYR A 130 -9.84 6.28 -3.93
C TYR A 130 -9.67 6.21 -2.41
N GLN A 131 -9.29 7.33 -1.81
CA GLN A 131 -9.17 7.46 -0.36
C GLN A 131 -10.54 7.87 0.22
N VAL A 132 -11.25 6.92 0.80
CA VAL A 132 -12.64 7.10 1.30
C VAL A 132 -12.73 7.35 2.81
N ASP A 133 -11.61 7.23 3.50
CA ASP A 133 -11.43 7.52 4.93
C ASP A 133 -10.06 8.19 5.15
N THR A 134 -9.72 8.57 6.38
CA THR A 134 -8.46 9.27 6.67
C THR A 134 -7.35 8.36 7.20
N THR A 135 -7.57 7.04 7.26
CA THR A 135 -6.72 6.12 8.02
C THR A 135 -6.21 4.92 7.22
N THR A 136 -6.85 4.56 6.11
CA THR A 136 -6.46 3.43 5.28
C THR A 136 -5.26 3.78 4.39
N ALA A 137 -4.20 2.98 4.47
CA ALA A 137 -3.13 2.96 3.47
C ALA A 137 -3.41 1.88 2.42
N TYR A 138 -2.76 1.95 1.25
CA TYR A 138 -2.95 0.95 0.19
C TYR A 138 -1.62 0.38 -0.30
N ALA A 139 -1.65 -0.86 -0.78
CA ALA A 139 -0.59 -1.43 -1.59
C ALA A 139 -1.13 -1.93 -2.93
N PHE A 140 -0.30 -1.78 -3.96
CA PHE A 140 -0.56 -2.24 -5.32
C PHE A 140 0.56 -3.17 -5.77
N GLU A 141 0.19 -4.33 -6.31
CA GLU A 141 1.17 -5.31 -6.79
C GLU A 141 0.95 -5.66 -8.27
N ILE A 142 2.05 -5.73 -9.01
CA ILE A 142 2.10 -6.11 -10.43
C ILE A 142 3.15 -7.20 -10.61
N THR A 143 2.80 -8.28 -11.30
CA THR A 143 3.73 -9.38 -11.62
C THR A 143 4.86 -8.90 -12.53
N VAL A 144 6.10 -9.30 -12.19
CA VAL A 144 7.28 -9.15 -13.03
C VAL A 144 7.38 -10.36 -13.96
N VAL A 145 7.75 -10.13 -15.22
CA VAL A 145 7.84 -11.16 -16.28
C VAL A 145 9.28 -11.37 -16.73
#